data_AF-A0A925WEM3-F1
#
_entry.id   AF-A0A925WEM3-F1
#
_cell.length_a   1.000
_cell.length_b   1.000
_cell.length_c   1.000
_cell.angle_alpha   90.00
_cell.angle_beta   90.00
_cell.angle_gamma   90.00
#
_symmetry.space_group_name_H-M   'P 1'
#
loop_
_entity.id
_entity.type
_entity.pdbx_description
1 polymer ?
#
loop_
_entity_poly.entity_id
_entity_poly.type
_entity_poly.pdbx_seq_one_letter_code
_entity_poly.pdbx_strand_id
1 'polypeptide(L)'
;MKCLFLVLTLVSAAGLSAHAQSQIVKERAKGAANTPAPGNSTPGAGTTRPLPKATPANAQQQHIARLKADLADVRSSGNVTEQAKRQFARNLMAVAQGTPRPSTNSLTALANSLLPALADRKIPVSAHDRLVEKLVVVMNSRGLSAARANEITEEARTALANSGVAAEAAAQVATDLQTIATEVRKPAGL
;
A
#
# COMPACT_ATOMS: atom_id res chain seq x y z
N MET A 1 12.03 -40.62 -7.25
CA MET A 1 11.80 -41.78 -6.36
C MET A 1 12.32 -41.44 -4.96
N LYS A 2 11.54 -41.78 -3.92
CA LYS A 2 11.69 -41.49 -2.47
C LYS A 2 11.40 -40.03 -2.09
N CYS A 3 10.25 -39.62 -1.54
CA CYS A 3 9.47 -40.03 -0.36
C CYS A 3 10.22 -39.96 0.97
N LEU A 4 9.99 -38.90 1.75
CA LEU A 4 9.82 -39.05 3.19
C LEU A 4 8.92 -37.92 3.74
N PHE A 5 7.84 -38.36 4.37
CA PHE A 5 6.83 -37.59 5.08
C PHE A 5 7.33 -37.16 6.46
N LEU A 6 6.90 -35.99 6.94
CA LEU A 6 6.67 -35.80 8.37
C LEU A 6 5.41 -34.94 8.57
N VAL A 7 4.31 -35.63 8.84
CA VAL A 7 3.03 -35.09 9.29
C VAL A 7 3.14 -34.94 10.80
N LEU A 8 2.96 -33.72 11.31
CA LEU A 8 2.71 -33.49 12.73
C LEU A 8 1.35 -32.80 12.86
N THR A 9 0.32 -33.60 13.13
CA THR A 9 -1.01 -33.16 13.55
C THR A 9 -0.98 -32.86 15.04
N LEU A 10 -1.38 -31.64 15.43
CA LEU A 10 -1.81 -31.36 16.80
C LEU A 10 -3.23 -30.78 16.76
N VAL A 11 -4.14 -31.54 17.34
CA VAL A 11 -5.56 -31.24 17.58
C VAL A 11 -5.66 -30.58 18.95
N SER A 12 -6.41 -29.48 19.09
CA SER A 12 -7.56 -29.37 20.02
C SER A 12 -8.10 -27.95 20.22
N ALA A 13 -9.43 -27.87 20.07
CA ALA A 13 -10.43 -27.24 20.93
C ALA A 13 -10.56 -25.71 21.07
N ALA A 14 -11.79 -25.28 20.85
CA ALA A 14 -12.35 -23.95 21.02
C ALA A 14 -12.48 -23.51 22.49
N GLY A 15 -12.51 -22.20 22.71
CA GLY A 15 -12.95 -21.58 23.97
C GLY A 15 -12.90 -20.05 23.90
N LEU A 16 -14.07 -19.43 23.70
CA LEU A 16 -14.29 -17.99 23.86
C LEU A 16 -14.22 -17.62 25.35
N SER A 17 -13.51 -16.55 25.70
CA SER A 17 -13.94 -15.68 26.81
C SER A 17 -13.17 -14.35 26.83
N ALA A 18 -13.93 -13.28 26.59
CA ALA A 18 -13.62 -11.93 27.03
C ALA A 18 -13.58 -11.85 28.56
N HIS A 19 -13.05 -10.73 29.08
CA HIS A 19 -13.21 -10.19 30.44
C HIS A 19 -11.97 -10.27 31.35
N ALA A 20 -11.14 -9.21 31.36
CA ALA A 20 -10.48 -8.68 32.57
C ALA A 20 -9.58 -7.46 32.26
N GLN A 21 -10.16 -6.26 32.15
CA GLN A 21 -9.39 -5.01 32.20
C GLN A 21 -10.09 -3.94 33.07
N SER A 22 -10.69 -4.38 34.18
CA SER A 22 -11.57 -3.55 35.03
C SER A 22 -10.88 -2.85 36.23
N GLN A 23 -9.59 -3.09 36.49
CA GLN A 23 -9.03 -2.68 37.80
C GLN A 23 -8.26 -1.33 37.83
N ILE A 24 -8.09 -0.60 36.73
CA ILE A 24 -7.25 0.64 36.70
C ILE A 24 -8.10 1.94 36.60
N VAL A 25 -9.43 1.84 36.72
CA VAL A 25 -10.33 3.02 36.66
C VAL A 25 -10.72 3.52 38.07
N LYS A 26 -10.36 2.78 39.13
CA LYS A 26 -10.95 3.00 40.47
C LYS A 26 -10.30 4.11 41.32
N GLU A 27 -9.17 4.69 40.92
CA GLU A 27 -8.46 5.67 41.77
C GLU A 27 -8.49 7.13 41.30
N ARG A 28 -9.12 7.46 40.16
CA ARG A 28 -9.17 8.86 39.65
C ARG A 28 -10.45 9.65 39.98
N ALA A 29 -11.29 9.15 40.88
CA ALA A 29 -12.59 9.76 41.22
C ALA A 29 -12.71 10.21 42.69
N LYS A 30 -11.64 10.76 43.29
CA LYS A 30 -11.68 11.37 44.64
C LYS A 30 -11.43 12.88 44.62
N GLY A 31 -12.20 13.59 43.80
CA GLY A 31 -12.06 15.04 43.62
C GLY A 31 -13.21 15.70 42.89
N ALA A 32 -14.45 15.33 43.19
CA ALA A 32 -15.63 16.13 42.83
C ALA A 32 -16.74 15.83 43.84
N ALA A 33 -16.71 16.59 44.94
CA ALA A 33 -17.76 16.61 45.95
C ALA A 33 -19.00 17.33 45.40
N ASN A 34 -20.13 16.63 45.28
CA ASN A 34 -21.42 16.94 45.93
C ASN A 34 -22.57 16.08 45.32
N THR A 35 -23.33 15.44 46.21
CA THR A 35 -24.50 14.51 46.03
C THR A 35 -25.80 15.30 46.33
N PRO A 36 -27.10 14.84 46.21
CA PRO A 36 -27.67 13.47 46.07
C PRO A 36 -28.86 13.27 45.06
N ALA A 37 -28.97 12.15 44.31
CA ALA A 37 -29.69 10.85 44.53
C ALA A 37 -31.06 10.73 43.78
N PRO A 38 -31.77 9.56 43.75
CA PRO A 38 -31.55 8.42 42.82
C PRO A 38 -32.82 8.01 42.02
N GLY A 39 -32.67 7.27 40.91
CA GLY A 39 -33.84 6.72 40.19
C GLY A 39 -33.55 5.76 39.04
N ASN A 40 -33.76 4.48 39.32
CA ASN A 40 -34.14 3.35 38.46
C ASN A 40 -33.29 2.92 37.24
N SER A 41 -32.77 1.70 37.40
CA SER A 41 -32.24 0.75 36.42
C SER A 41 -33.30 0.26 35.42
N THR A 42 -32.95 0.14 34.12
CA THR A 42 -33.44 -0.89 33.15
C THR A 42 -32.65 -0.79 31.82
N PRO A 43 -32.63 -1.81 30.93
CA PRO A 43 -31.40 -2.37 30.40
C PRO A 43 -31.08 -1.96 28.95
N GLY A 44 -29.79 -1.74 28.68
CA GLY A 44 -29.12 -2.29 27.49
C GLY A 44 -29.61 -1.88 26.11
N ALA A 45 -29.77 -0.58 25.84
CA ALA A 45 -29.71 -0.09 24.46
C ALA A 45 -28.23 -0.08 24.01
N GLY A 46 -27.89 -0.95 23.05
CA GLY A 46 -26.56 -1.04 22.47
C GLY A 46 -26.10 0.33 21.98
N THR A 47 -25.14 0.91 22.71
CA THR A 47 -24.44 2.11 22.25
C THR A 47 -23.61 1.69 21.04
N THR A 48 -24.08 2.08 19.85
CA THR A 48 -23.25 2.17 18.66
C THR A 48 -22.05 3.04 19.02
N ARG A 49 -20.92 2.39 19.32
CA ARG A 49 -19.64 3.06 19.48
C ARG A 49 -19.43 3.89 18.21
N PRO A 50 -19.31 5.22 18.29
CA PRO A 50 -18.91 6.00 17.14
C PRO A 50 -17.55 5.45 16.70
N LEU A 51 -17.50 4.88 15.49
CA LEU A 51 -16.24 4.56 14.84
C LEU A 51 -15.39 5.84 14.86
N PRO A 52 -14.08 5.75 15.14
CA PRO A 52 -13.21 6.92 15.06
C PRO A 52 -13.42 7.57 13.69
N LYS A 53 -13.80 8.85 13.66
CA LYS A 53 -13.87 9.62 12.42
C LYS A 53 -12.53 9.49 11.73
N ALA A 54 -12.53 8.89 10.53
CA ALA A 54 -11.34 8.77 9.71
C ALA A 54 -10.73 10.17 9.53
N THR A 55 -9.47 10.34 9.95
CA THR A 55 -8.70 11.53 9.60
C THR A 55 -8.72 11.67 8.08
N PRO A 56 -8.99 12.86 7.51
CA PRO A 56 -8.97 13.04 6.06
C PRO A 56 -7.62 12.62 5.51
N ALA A 57 -7.62 11.70 4.55
CA ALA A 57 -6.39 11.33 3.84
C ALA A 57 -5.80 12.57 3.17
N ASN A 58 -4.50 12.80 3.36
CA ASN A 58 -3.82 13.89 2.66
C ASN A 58 -3.84 13.65 1.14
N ALA A 59 -3.61 14.71 0.34
CA ALA A 59 -3.74 14.62 -1.11
C ALA A 59 -2.87 13.50 -1.73
N GLN A 60 -1.67 13.28 -1.21
CA GLN A 60 -0.78 12.21 -1.68
C GLN A 60 -1.38 10.81 -1.41
N GLN A 61 -1.93 10.57 -0.22
CA GLN A 61 -2.60 9.31 0.12
C GLN A 61 -3.79 9.03 -0.81
N GLN A 62 -4.51 10.07 -1.25
CA GLN A 62 -5.57 9.91 -2.24
C GLN A 62 -5.02 9.49 -3.61
N HIS A 63 -3.89 10.06 -4.04
CA HIS A 63 -3.24 9.66 -5.29
C HIS A 63 -2.67 8.24 -5.23
N ILE A 64 -2.13 7.81 -4.08
CA ILE A 64 -1.71 6.43 -3.85
C ILE A 64 -2.91 5.47 -3.94
N ALA A 65 -4.05 5.82 -3.32
CA ALA A 65 -5.27 5.02 -3.42
C ALA A 65 -5.76 4.90 -4.87
N ARG A 66 -5.66 5.97 -5.67
CA ARG A 66 -5.98 5.94 -7.10
C ARG A 66 -5.03 5.06 -7.91
N LEU A 67 -3.73 5.04 -7.62
CA LEU A 67 -2.79 4.10 -8.26
C LEU A 67 -3.18 2.65 -7.99
N LYS A 68 -3.56 2.32 -6.74
CA LYS A 68 -4.03 0.97 -6.40
C LYS A 68 -5.30 0.61 -7.16
N ALA A 69 -6.24 1.56 -7.27
CA ALA A 69 -7.46 1.38 -8.05
C ALA A 69 -7.16 1.15 -9.54
N ASP A 70 -6.28 1.94 -10.16
CA ASP A 70 -5.88 1.77 -11.56
C ASP A 70 -5.33 0.35 -11.82
N LEU A 71 -4.47 -0.16 -10.93
CA LEU A 71 -3.92 -1.52 -11.06
C LEU A 71 -4.97 -2.61 -10.85
N ALA A 72 -5.92 -2.40 -9.92
CA ALA A 72 -7.02 -3.32 -9.70
C ALA A 72 -7.97 -3.37 -10.91
N ASP A 73 -8.26 -2.21 -11.52
CA ASP A 73 -9.14 -2.08 -12.68
C ASP A 73 -8.52 -2.70 -13.94
N VAL A 74 -7.24 -2.47 -14.19
CA VAL A 74 -6.52 -3.08 -15.31
C VAL A 74 -6.51 -4.61 -15.20
N ARG A 75 -6.26 -5.13 -14.00
CA ARG A 75 -6.31 -6.57 -13.78
C ARG A 75 -7.73 -7.12 -13.90
N SER A 76 -8.71 -6.48 -13.28
CA SER A 76 -10.09 -6.97 -13.27
C SER A 76 -10.68 -6.99 -14.67
N SER A 77 -10.42 -5.96 -15.46
CA SER A 77 -10.80 -5.91 -16.88
C SER A 77 -9.97 -6.88 -17.72
N GLY A 78 -8.68 -7.04 -17.43
CA GLY A 78 -7.73 -7.78 -18.27
C GLY A 78 -7.37 -7.02 -19.55
N ASN A 79 -7.71 -5.73 -19.63
CA ASN A 79 -7.49 -4.89 -20.81
C ASN A 79 -6.80 -3.59 -20.39
N VAL A 80 -5.73 -3.24 -21.10
CA VAL A 80 -5.01 -1.98 -20.91
C VAL A 80 -5.39 -1.01 -22.02
N THR A 81 -6.19 -0.01 -21.68
CA THR A 81 -6.55 1.06 -22.61
C THR A 81 -5.54 2.21 -22.56
N GLU A 82 -5.46 2.98 -23.65
CA GLU A 82 -4.66 4.22 -23.67
C GLU A 82 -5.13 5.25 -22.64
N GLN A 83 -6.42 5.25 -22.31
CA GLN A 83 -6.95 6.08 -21.22
C GLN A 83 -6.44 5.62 -19.85
N ALA A 84 -6.41 4.31 -19.59
CA ALA A 84 -5.87 3.76 -18.34
C ALA A 84 -4.40 4.12 -18.15
N LYS A 85 -3.58 3.99 -19.21
CA LYS A 85 -2.16 4.41 -19.21
C LYS A 85 -1.99 5.88 -18.87
N ARG A 86 -2.74 6.77 -19.54
CA ARG A 86 -2.70 8.21 -19.27
C ARG A 86 -3.14 8.55 -17.84
N GLN A 87 -4.18 7.88 -17.34
CA GLN A 87 -4.67 8.08 -15.97
C GLN A 87 -3.64 7.64 -14.94
N PHE A 88 -3.04 6.47 -15.14
CA PHE A 88 -1.99 5.94 -14.28
C PHE A 88 -0.77 6.87 -14.24
N ALA A 89 -0.29 7.34 -15.39
CA ALA A 89 0.81 8.30 -15.46
C ALA A 89 0.51 9.62 -14.73
N ARG A 90 -0.73 10.14 -14.82
CA ARG A 90 -1.16 11.32 -14.06
C ARG A 90 -1.17 11.06 -12.55
N ASN A 91 -1.67 9.91 -12.12
CA ASN A 91 -1.68 9.52 -10.72
C ASN A 91 -0.25 9.35 -10.18
N LEU A 92 0.69 8.80 -10.97
CA LEU A 92 2.11 8.73 -10.62
C LEU A 92 2.72 10.12 -10.45
N MET A 93 2.46 11.03 -11.39
CA MET A 93 2.92 12.41 -11.33
C MET A 93 2.44 13.10 -10.04
N ALA A 94 1.21 12.83 -9.62
CA ALA A 94 0.61 13.43 -8.44
C ALA A 94 1.11 12.84 -7.11
N VAL A 95 1.66 11.62 -7.12
CA VAL A 95 2.31 11.00 -5.96
C VAL A 95 3.71 11.56 -5.71
N ALA A 96 4.40 12.02 -6.75
CA ALA A 96 5.70 12.66 -6.61
C ALA A 96 5.57 13.97 -5.81
N GLN A 97 6.48 14.18 -4.86
CA GLN A 97 6.56 15.38 -4.04
C GLN A 97 7.92 16.05 -4.21
N GLY A 98 7.94 17.37 -4.02
CA GLY A 98 9.17 18.16 -4.16
C GLY A 98 9.63 18.32 -5.61
N THR A 99 10.89 18.76 -5.75
CA THR A 99 11.57 19.01 -7.02
C THR A 99 12.96 18.35 -7.00
N PRO A 100 13.55 17.91 -8.12
CA PRO A 100 12.91 17.77 -9.42
C PRO A 100 11.84 16.67 -9.41
N ARG A 101 10.82 16.82 -10.26
CA ARG A 101 9.78 15.80 -10.47
C ARG A 101 10.18 14.90 -11.63
N PRO A 102 9.69 13.64 -11.69
CA PRO A 102 9.81 12.82 -12.88
C PRO A 102 9.25 13.52 -14.13
N SER A 103 9.85 13.28 -15.28
CA SER A 103 9.34 13.81 -16.55
C SER A 103 8.08 13.06 -16.99
N THR A 104 7.18 13.75 -17.69
CA THR A 104 5.98 13.13 -18.26
C THR A 104 6.31 11.96 -19.19
N ASN A 105 7.42 12.05 -19.93
CA ASN A 105 7.87 10.99 -20.82
C ASN A 105 8.23 9.72 -20.04
N SER A 106 9.02 9.84 -18.98
CA SER A 106 9.44 8.71 -18.14
C SER A 106 8.26 8.05 -17.42
N LEU A 107 7.29 8.84 -16.95
CA LEU A 107 6.05 8.29 -16.38
C LEU A 107 5.17 7.58 -17.42
N THR A 108 5.17 8.07 -18.66
CA THR A 108 4.43 7.44 -19.76
C THR A 108 5.08 6.12 -20.17
N ALA A 109 6.41 6.08 -20.24
CA ALA A 109 7.16 4.84 -20.50
C ALA A 109 6.84 3.79 -19.43
N LEU A 110 6.91 4.16 -18.15
CA LEU A 110 6.55 3.28 -17.05
C LEU A 110 5.09 2.78 -17.14
N ALA A 111 4.13 3.64 -17.48
CA ALA A 111 2.74 3.21 -17.64
C ALA A 111 2.56 2.22 -18.80
N ASN A 112 3.32 2.41 -19.88
CA ASN A 112 3.29 1.54 -21.05
C ASN A 112 3.90 0.16 -20.80
N SER A 113 4.95 0.06 -19.98
CA SER A 113 5.56 -1.22 -19.62
C SER A 113 4.79 -1.93 -18.50
N LEU A 114 4.38 -1.18 -17.47
CA LEU A 114 3.85 -1.77 -16.24
C LEU A 114 2.42 -2.27 -16.35
N LEU A 115 1.50 -1.50 -16.94
CA LEU A 115 0.09 -1.90 -16.97
C LEU A 115 -0.15 -3.19 -17.75
N PRO A 116 0.46 -3.41 -18.95
CA PRO A 116 0.35 -4.68 -19.65
C PRO A 116 0.95 -5.84 -18.86
N ALA A 117 2.06 -5.60 -18.18
CA ALA A 117 2.72 -6.60 -17.34
C ALA A 117 1.84 -7.07 -16.16
N LEU A 118 0.91 -6.22 -15.69
CA LEU A 118 0.02 -6.51 -14.56
C LEU A 118 -1.43 -6.87 -14.95
N ALA A 119 -1.76 -6.86 -16.24
CA ALA A 119 -3.12 -7.13 -16.71
C ALA A 119 -3.54 -8.60 -16.54
N ASP A 120 -2.58 -9.52 -16.36
CA ASP A 120 -2.89 -10.94 -16.12
C ASP A 120 -3.54 -11.14 -14.74
N ARG A 121 -4.75 -11.70 -14.75
CA ARG A 121 -5.55 -11.99 -13.56
C ARG A 121 -4.89 -12.99 -12.60
N LYS A 122 -3.85 -13.71 -13.03
CA LYS A 122 -3.07 -14.65 -12.20
C LYS A 122 -2.13 -13.95 -11.21
N ILE A 123 -1.69 -12.73 -11.49
CA ILE A 123 -0.80 -11.95 -10.61
C ILE A 123 -1.55 -11.63 -9.32
N PRO A 124 -1.06 -11.88 -8.09
CA PRO A 124 -1.82 -11.66 -6.86
C PRO A 124 -2.01 -10.18 -6.47
N VAL A 125 -3.11 -9.82 -5.79
CA VAL A 125 -3.42 -8.41 -5.44
C VAL A 125 -2.34 -7.83 -4.52
N SER A 126 -1.81 -8.64 -3.62
CA SER A 126 -0.71 -8.25 -2.73
C SER A 126 0.57 -7.84 -3.46
N ALA A 127 0.77 -8.31 -4.70
CA ALA A 127 1.87 -7.86 -5.55
C ALA A 127 1.69 -6.40 -5.98
N HIS A 128 0.44 -5.99 -6.26
CA HIS A 128 0.13 -4.62 -6.66
C HIS A 128 0.41 -3.64 -5.52
N ASP A 129 0.01 -3.98 -4.29
CA ASP A 129 0.25 -3.14 -3.12
C ASP A 129 1.76 -2.92 -2.87
N ARG A 130 2.52 -4.02 -2.85
CA ARG A 130 3.98 -3.95 -2.69
C ARG A 130 4.63 -3.15 -3.81
N LEU A 131 4.16 -3.30 -5.04
CA LEU A 131 4.69 -2.53 -6.16
C LEU A 131 4.38 -1.04 -5.99
N VAL A 132 3.15 -0.66 -5.65
CA VAL A 132 2.78 0.75 -5.43
C VAL A 132 3.67 1.38 -4.35
N GLU A 133 3.98 0.66 -3.28
CA GLU A 133 4.95 1.14 -2.28
C GLU A 133 6.32 1.42 -2.90
N LYS A 134 6.86 0.52 -3.73
CA LYS A 134 8.15 0.75 -4.43
C LYS A 134 8.08 1.93 -5.39
N LEU A 135 6.98 2.07 -6.15
CA LEU A 135 6.76 3.20 -7.06
C LEU A 135 6.79 4.52 -6.28
N VAL A 136 6.08 4.61 -5.16
CA VAL A 136 6.07 5.81 -4.30
C VAL A 136 7.48 6.16 -3.83
N VAL A 137 8.26 5.17 -3.40
CA VAL A 137 9.65 5.40 -2.95
C VAL A 137 10.51 5.90 -4.10
N VAL A 138 10.42 5.33 -5.31
CA VAL A 138 11.17 5.77 -6.49
C VAL A 138 10.81 7.20 -6.89
N MET A 139 9.51 7.53 -6.93
CA MET A 139 9.01 8.87 -7.28
C MET A 139 9.48 9.95 -6.28
N ASN A 140 9.84 9.54 -5.06
CA ASN A 140 10.25 10.41 -3.96
C ASN A 140 11.68 10.11 -3.48
N SER A 141 12.52 9.57 -4.36
CA SER A 141 13.88 9.12 -4.04
C SER A 141 14.92 10.24 -3.90
N ARG A 142 14.49 11.50 -3.89
CA ARG A 142 15.38 12.65 -3.66
C ARG A 142 16.08 12.49 -2.31
N GLY A 143 17.42 12.56 -2.33
CA GLY A 143 18.25 12.35 -1.14
C GLY A 143 18.69 10.90 -0.90
N LEU A 144 18.18 9.92 -1.67
CA LEU A 144 18.72 8.57 -1.66
C LEU A 144 20.05 8.49 -2.44
N SER A 145 20.95 7.63 -1.98
CA SER A 145 22.15 7.26 -2.73
C SER A 145 21.79 6.51 -4.02
N ALA A 146 22.68 6.50 -4.99
CA ALA A 146 22.47 5.75 -6.24
C ALA A 146 22.32 4.25 -5.97
N ALA A 147 23.16 3.70 -5.08
CA ALA A 147 23.07 2.30 -4.66
C ALA A 147 21.69 1.98 -4.07
N ARG A 148 21.17 2.82 -3.16
CA ARG A 148 19.86 2.57 -2.55
C ARG A 148 18.72 2.66 -3.55
N ALA A 149 18.77 3.62 -4.47
CA ALA A 149 17.79 3.72 -5.54
C ALA A 149 17.80 2.47 -6.44
N ASN A 150 19.00 1.95 -6.78
CA ASN A 150 19.15 0.73 -7.57
C ASN A 150 18.58 -0.49 -6.84
N GLU A 151 18.88 -0.64 -5.54
CA GLU A 151 18.30 -1.71 -4.71
C GLU A 151 16.77 -1.68 -4.75
N ILE A 152 16.15 -0.51 -4.61
CA ILE A 152 14.68 -0.36 -4.66
C ILE A 152 14.14 -0.76 -6.05
N THR A 153 14.84 -0.41 -7.13
CA THR A 153 14.43 -0.79 -8.50
C THR A 153 14.54 -2.31 -8.71
N GLU A 154 15.57 -2.94 -8.15
CA GLU A 154 15.76 -4.40 -8.20
C GLU A 154 14.75 -5.13 -7.30
N GLU A 155 14.40 -4.57 -6.15
CA GLU A 155 13.32 -5.07 -5.30
C GLU A 155 11.98 -5.02 -6.06
N ALA A 156 11.71 -3.97 -6.84
CA ALA A 156 10.52 -3.88 -7.68
C ALA A 156 10.52 -4.93 -8.81
N ARG A 157 11.66 -5.10 -9.51
CA ARG A 157 11.85 -6.15 -10.54
C ARG A 157 11.59 -7.54 -9.96
N THR A 158 12.17 -7.81 -8.79
CA THR A 158 12.04 -9.09 -8.09
C THR A 158 10.61 -9.33 -7.63
N ALA A 159 9.92 -8.30 -7.13
CA ALA A 159 8.51 -8.40 -6.76
C ALA A 159 7.63 -8.76 -7.97
N LEU A 160 7.87 -8.15 -9.14
CA LEU A 160 7.17 -8.47 -10.39
C LEU A 160 7.44 -9.92 -10.82
N ALA A 161 8.70 -10.33 -10.87
CA ALA A 161 9.10 -11.68 -11.25
C ALA A 161 8.48 -12.75 -10.33
N ASN A 162 8.54 -12.54 -9.01
CA ASN A 162 7.94 -13.44 -8.02
C ASN A 162 6.40 -13.50 -8.11
N SER A 163 5.79 -12.54 -8.78
CA SER A 163 4.34 -12.46 -8.99
C SER A 163 3.90 -13.09 -10.31
N GLY A 164 4.83 -13.65 -11.09
CA GLY A 164 4.56 -14.32 -12.36
C GLY A 164 4.65 -13.42 -13.59
N VAL A 165 5.14 -12.19 -13.45
CA VAL A 165 5.42 -11.31 -14.60
C VAL A 165 6.61 -11.86 -15.40
N ALA A 166 6.52 -11.83 -16.73
CA ALA A 166 7.62 -12.25 -17.61
C ALA A 166 8.91 -11.48 -17.31
N ALA A 167 10.06 -12.16 -17.41
CA ALA A 167 11.35 -11.62 -17.01
C ALA A 167 11.72 -10.34 -17.79
N GLU A 168 11.44 -10.33 -19.09
CA GLU A 168 11.67 -9.21 -19.99
C GLU A 168 10.81 -7.99 -19.61
N ALA A 169 9.53 -8.22 -19.29
CA ALA A 169 8.62 -7.17 -18.86
C ALA A 169 9.04 -6.59 -17.50
N ALA A 170 9.43 -7.44 -16.54
CA ALA A 170 9.94 -7.01 -15.25
C ALA A 170 11.23 -6.19 -15.40
N ALA A 171 12.14 -6.60 -16.30
CA ALA A 171 13.38 -5.88 -16.60
C ALA A 171 13.12 -4.51 -17.26
N GLN A 172 12.13 -4.42 -18.15
CA GLN A 172 11.75 -3.13 -18.75
C GLN A 172 11.20 -2.17 -17.69
N VAL A 173 10.32 -2.63 -16.80
CA VAL A 173 9.81 -1.80 -15.69
C VAL A 173 10.95 -1.32 -14.79
N ALA A 174 11.94 -2.18 -14.49
CA ALA A 174 13.10 -1.81 -13.69
C ALA A 174 13.92 -0.69 -14.37
N THR A 175 14.14 -0.79 -15.68
CA THR A 175 14.81 0.24 -16.50
C THR A 175 14.07 1.58 -16.44
N ASP A 176 12.74 1.55 -16.58
CA ASP A 176 11.91 2.76 -16.50
C ASP A 176 12.00 3.40 -15.10
N LEU A 177 12.00 2.59 -14.04
CA LEU A 177 12.17 3.07 -12.66
C LEU A 177 13.56 3.65 -12.39
N GLN A 178 14.62 3.06 -12.95
CA GLN A 178 15.99 3.61 -12.84
C GLN A 178 16.10 4.97 -13.53
N THR A 179 15.45 5.13 -14.69
CA THR A 179 15.37 6.41 -15.40
C THR A 179 14.70 7.47 -14.51
N ILE A 180 13.55 7.14 -13.92
CA ILE A 180 12.84 8.06 -13.03
C ILE A 180 13.64 8.38 -11.77
N ALA A 181 14.25 7.37 -11.13
CA ALA A 181 15.11 7.57 -9.97
C ALA A 181 16.27 8.53 -10.29
N THR A 182 16.86 8.40 -11.49
CA THR A 182 17.91 9.29 -11.96
C THR A 182 17.41 10.72 -12.12
N GLU A 183 16.22 10.93 -12.69
CA GLU A 183 15.61 12.26 -12.83
C GLU A 183 15.34 12.93 -11.48
N VAL A 184 14.68 12.22 -10.56
CA VAL A 184 14.26 12.74 -9.25
C VAL A 184 15.45 13.04 -8.33
N ARG A 185 16.55 12.29 -8.49
CA ARG A 185 17.77 12.47 -7.69
C ARG A 185 18.67 13.58 -8.19
N LYS A 186 18.43 14.15 -9.37
CA LYS A 186 19.24 15.28 -9.85
C LYS A 186 19.15 16.45 -8.86
N PRO A 187 20.26 17.15 -8.59
CA PRO A 187 20.19 18.41 -7.86
C PRO A 187 19.33 19.41 -8.64
N ALA A 188 18.52 20.19 -7.92
CA ALA A 188 17.71 21.23 -8.55
C ALA A 188 18.62 22.40 -8.99
N GLY A 189 18.84 22.56 -10.30
CA GLY A 189 19.51 23.72 -10.89
C GLY A 189 20.94 23.50 -11.38
N LEU A 190 21.11 22.74 -12.48
CA LEU A 190 22.27 22.82 -13.36
C LEU A 190 21.80 23.26 -14.75
#